data_AF-A0A963VR58-F1
#
_entry.id   AF-A0A963VR58-F1
#
_cell.length_a   1.000
_cell.length_b   1.000
_cell.length_c   1.000
_cell.angle_alpha   90.00
_cell.angle_beta   90.00
_cell.angle_gamma   90.00
#
_symmetry.space_group_name_H-M   'P 1'
#
loop_
_entity.id
_entity.type
_entity.pdbx_description
1 polymer ?
#
loop_
_entity_poly.entity_id
_entity_poly.type
_entity_poly.pdbx_seq_one_letter_code
_entity_poly.pdbx_strand_id
1 'polypeptide(L)'
;MATAADISLDFARISHPSPASAERRAAILANPGFGTSFSDHMVTIEWDEERGWHDATVGPYGPIALDPASAVLHYAQEIFE
;
A
#
# COMPACT_ATOMS: atom_id res chain seq x y z
N MET A 1 8.32 14.81 18.84
CA MET A 1 7.11 14.01 19.11
C MET A 1 5.96 14.60 18.31
N ALA A 2 5.67 14.04 17.14
CA ALA A 2 4.46 14.38 16.40
C ALA A 2 3.24 14.18 17.32
N THR A 3 2.41 15.22 17.45
CA THR A 3 1.20 15.18 18.29
C THR A 3 0.03 14.73 17.41
N ALA A 4 -0.85 13.89 17.95
CA ALA A 4 -1.96 13.25 17.23
C ALA A 4 -3.13 14.20 16.87
N ALA A 5 -2.90 15.51 16.79
CA ALA A 5 -3.95 16.49 16.52
C ALA A 5 -4.21 16.62 15.01
N ASP A 6 -5.45 16.33 14.59
CA ASP A 6 -6.04 16.55 13.26
C ASP A 6 -5.07 16.52 12.07
N ILE A 7 -4.51 15.33 11.80
CA ILE A 7 -3.78 15.11 10.54
C ILE A 7 -4.82 14.87 9.44
N SER A 8 -5.10 15.90 8.65
CA SER A 8 -5.72 15.72 7.33
C SER A 8 -4.65 15.20 6.37
N LEU A 9 -4.81 13.95 5.92
CA LEU A 9 -3.93 13.36 4.89
C LEU A 9 -4.53 13.60 3.50
N ASP A 10 -3.81 14.35 2.67
CA ASP A 10 -4.11 14.46 1.25
C ASP A 10 -3.48 13.30 0.49
N PHE A 11 -4.30 12.50 -0.18
CA PHE A 11 -3.83 11.36 -0.97
C PHE A 11 -3.48 11.78 -2.40
N ALA A 12 -2.21 11.68 -2.75
CA ALA A 12 -1.78 11.75 -4.14
C ALA A 12 -2.29 10.53 -4.91
N ARG A 13 -2.95 10.75 -6.05
CA ARG A 13 -3.48 9.67 -6.90
C ARG A 13 -2.59 9.47 -8.12
N ILE A 14 -2.00 8.29 -8.22
CA ILE A 14 -1.08 7.91 -9.29
C ILE A 14 -1.78 6.89 -10.19
N SER A 15 -1.96 7.26 -11.46
CA SER A 15 -2.59 6.38 -12.45
C SER A 15 -1.75 5.12 -12.70
N HIS A 16 -2.42 3.97 -12.85
CA HIS A 16 -1.74 2.74 -13.22
C HIS A 16 -1.46 2.75 -14.74
N PRO A 17 -0.19 2.59 -15.18
CA PRO A 17 0.15 2.71 -16.60
C PRO A 17 -0.30 1.50 -17.44
N SER A 18 -0.54 0.35 -16.81
CA SER A 18 -0.95 -0.88 -17.49
C SER A 18 -1.91 -1.74 -16.63
N PRO A 19 -3.11 -1.25 -16.28
CA PRO A 19 -4.03 -1.97 -15.40
C PRO A 19 -4.51 -3.27 -16.05
N ALA A 20 -5.02 -4.20 -15.25
CA ALA A 20 -5.59 -5.44 -15.75
C ALA A 20 -6.71 -5.16 -16.77
N SER A 21 -6.67 -5.88 -17.89
CA SER A 21 -7.74 -5.79 -18.89
C SER A 21 -9.07 -6.23 -18.28
N ALA A 22 -10.18 -5.79 -18.90
CA ALA A 22 -11.51 -6.18 -18.44
C ALA A 22 -11.70 -7.70 -18.47
N GLU A 23 -11.17 -8.37 -19.49
CA GLU A 23 -11.21 -9.82 -19.65
C GLU A 23 -10.39 -10.52 -18.57
N ARG A 24 -9.18 -10.03 -18.29
CA ARG A 24 -8.33 -10.59 -17.23
C ARG A 24 -8.99 -10.46 -15.87
N ARG A 25 -9.53 -9.29 -15.56
CA ARG A 25 -10.27 -9.05 -14.31
C ARG A 25 -11.49 -9.95 -14.22
N ALA A 26 -12.28 -10.08 -15.30
CA ALA A 26 -13.43 -10.99 -15.34
C ALA A 26 -13.04 -12.45 -15.10
N ALA A 27 -11.94 -12.91 -15.70
CA ALA A 27 -11.43 -14.27 -15.51
C ALA A 27 -11.00 -14.54 -14.05
N ILE A 28 -10.37 -13.56 -13.39
CA ILE A 28 -10.03 -13.66 -11.96
C ILE A 28 -11.30 -13.71 -11.11
N LEU A 29 -12.25 -12.80 -11.36
CA LEU A 29 -13.49 -12.70 -10.58
C LEU A 29 -14.41 -13.93 -10.73
N ALA A 30 -14.27 -14.71 -11.80
CA ALA A 30 -15.02 -15.96 -11.99
C ALA A 30 -14.65 -17.04 -10.95
N ASN A 31 -13.41 -17.05 -10.48
CA ASN A 31 -12.95 -17.94 -9.40
C ASN A 31 -11.71 -17.34 -8.69
N PRO A 32 -11.91 -16.36 -7.79
CA PRO A 32 -10.82 -15.56 -7.25
C PRO A 32 -9.97 -16.28 -6.18
N GLY A 33 -10.47 -17.37 -5.60
CA GLY A 33 -9.85 -17.96 -4.41
C GLY A 33 -9.81 -16.99 -3.23
N PHE A 34 -8.81 -17.12 -2.36
CA PHE A 34 -8.60 -16.24 -1.20
C PHE A 34 -7.12 -15.85 -1.11
N GLY A 35 -6.82 -14.55 -1.14
CA GLY A 35 -5.46 -14.01 -0.94
C GLY A 35 -4.44 -14.31 -2.06
N THR A 36 -4.88 -14.66 -3.27
CA THR A 36 -3.99 -15.07 -4.37
C THR A 36 -3.98 -14.12 -5.57
N SER A 37 -4.90 -13.14 -5.60
CA SER A 37 -5.00 -12.12 -6.65
C SER A 37 -5.28 -10.77 -6.00
N PHE A 38 -4.63 -9.72 -6.51
CA PHE A 38 -4.69 -8.36 -5.97
C PHE A 38 -5.21 -7.39 -7.04
N SER A 39 -5.78 -6.26 -6.60
CA SER A 39 -6.26 -5.20 -7.49
C SER A 39 -5.11 -4.40 -8.09
N ASP A 40 -5.44 -3.57 -9.09
CA ASP A 40 -4.46 -2.75 -9.81
C ASP A 40 -3.77 -1.69 -8.94
N HIS A 41 -4.38 -1.28 -7.82
CA HIS A 41 -3.84 -0.23 -6.95
C HIS A 41 -3.67 -0.70 -5.51
N MET A 42 -2.77 -0.03 -4.80
CA MET A 42 -2.56 -0.11 -3.35
C MET A 42 -2.42 1.28 -2.73
N VAL A 43 -2.60 1.36 -1.42
CA VAL A 43 -2.38 2.57 -0.62
C VAL A 43 -1.05 2.46 0.11
N THR A 44 -0.26 3.54 0.12
CA THR A 44 0.94 3.68 0.96
C THR A 44 0.89 4.99 1.73
N ILE A 45 1.38 4.99 2.95
CA ILE A 45 1.54 6.20 3.77
C ILE A 45 2.85 6.02 4.54
N GLU A 46 3.72 7.04 4.49
CA GLU A 46 5.00 7.00 5.18
C GLU A 46 4.88 7.57 6.59
N TRP A 47 5.76 7.11 7.48
CA TRP A 47 5.87 7.62 8.84
C TRP A 47 7.32 7.81 9.24
N ASP A 48 7.60 8.94 9.88
CA ASP A 48 8.84 9.18 10.62
C ASP A 48 8.56 10.06 11.85
N GLU A 49 9.54 10.14 12.77
CA GLU A 49 9.38 10.84 14.04
C GLU A 49 9.19 12.36 13.90
N GLU A 50 9.70 12.95 12.81
CA GLU A 50 9.70 14.40 12.58
C GLU A 50 8.37 14.87 11.99
N ARG A 51 7.85 14.14 11.00
CA ARG A 51 6.68 14.49 10.19
C ARG A 51 5.40 13.77 10.64
N GLY A 52 5.50 12.67 11.39
CA GLY A 52 4.35 11.80 11.66
C GLY A 52 3.92 11.07 10.39
N TRP A 53 2.62 10.84 10.19
CA TRP A 53 2.10 10.27 8.94
C TRP A 53 2.10 11.31 7.82
N HIS A 54 2.63 10.96 6.66
CA HIS A 54 2.77 11.86 5.51
C HIS A 54 2.89 11.08 4.19
N ASP A 55 3.04 11.80 3.08
CA ASP A 55 3.25 11.24 1.73
C ASP A 55 2.27 10.12 1.36
N ALA A 56 0.99 10.32 1.70
CA ALA A 56 -0.08 9.37 1.41
C ALA A 56 -0.32 9.26 -0.10
N THR A 57 -0.30 8.03 -0.64
CA THR A 57 -0.55 7.76 -2.05
C THR A 57 -1.57 6.65 -2.28
N VAL A 58 -2.36 6.81 -3.35
CA VAL A 58 -3.06 5.70 -4.02
C VAL A 58 -2.33 5.48 -5.34
N GLY A 59 -1.63 4.37 -5.48
CA GLY A 59 -0.75 4.11 -6.63
C GLY A 59 -0.79 2.66 -7.12
N PRO A 60 -0.03 2.34 -8.17
CA PRO A 60 0.03 0.98 -8.72
C PRO A 60 0.41 -0.08 -7.68
N TYR A 61 -0.29 -1.20 -7.66
CA TYR A 61 0.12 -2.37 -6.88
C TYR A 61 1.46 -2.88 -7.39
N GLY A 62 2.42 -3.10 -6.49
CA GLY A 62 3.76 -3.53 -6.87
C GLY A 62 4.66 -3.89 -5.69
N PRO A 63 5.90 -4.31 -5.97
CA PRO A 63 6.87 -4.64 -4.93
C PRO A 63 7.16 -3.44 -4.03
N ILE A 64 7.28 -3.70 -2.72
CA ILE A 64 7.71 -2.70 -1.73
C ILE A 64 9.22 -2.87 -1.52
N ALA A 65 9.99 -1.81 -1.72
CA ALA A 65 11.42 -1.80 -1.46
C ALA A 65 11.66 -1.59 0.04
N LEU A 66 12.46 -2.47 0.65
CA LEU A 66 12.81 -2.41 2.07
C LEU A 66 14.31 -2.63 2.26
N ASP A 67 14.89 -1.94 3.24
CA ASP A 67 16.26 -2.24 3.68
C ASP A 67 16.29 -3.64 4.33
N PRO A 68 17.30 -4.49 4.06
CA PRO A 68 17.41 -5.81 4.67
C PRO A 68 17.42 -5.82 6.20
N ALA A 69 17.78 -4.72 6.86
CA ALA A 69 17.79 -4.56 8.31
C ALA A 69 16.48 -4.00 8.90
N SER A 70 15.44 -3.80 8.09
CA SER A 70 14.14 -3.28 8.53
C SER A 70 13.56 -4.15 9.66
N ALA A 71 13.09 -3.54 10.75
CA ALA A 71 12.65 -4.25 11.97
C ALA A 71 11.55 -5.29 11.71
N VAL A 72 10.69 -5.05 10.73
CA VAL A 72 9.67 -6.01 10.27
C VAL A 72 10.28 -7.37 9.89
N LEU A 73 11.48 -7.40 9.31
CA LEU A 73 12.15 -8.61 8.85
C LEU A 73 12.95 -9.36 9.94
N HIS A 74 13.21 -8.73 11.09
CA HIS A 74 14.05 -9.30 12.16
C HIS A 74 13.30 -9.50 13.47
N TYR A 75 12.33 -8.64 13.76
CA TYR A 75 11.64 -8.55 15.05
C TYR A 75 10.12 -8.56 14.92
N ALA A 76 9.58 -8.82 13.72
CA ALA A 76 8.14 -8.91 13.45
C ALA A 76 7.34 -7.73 14.01
N GLN A 77 7.91 -6.53 13.93
CA GLN A 77 7.22 -5.30 14.35
C GLN A 77 6.21 -4.88 13.27
N GLU A 78 5.09 -5.58 13.22
CA GLU A 78 4.01 -5.40 12.24
C GLU A 78 2.64 -5.70 12.85
N ILE A 79 1.60 -5.13 12.23
CA ILE A 79 0.18 -5.37 12.53
C ILE A 79 -0.60 -5.39 11.21
N PHE A 80 -1.75 -6.07 11.17
CA PHE A 80 -2.62 -6.14 10.01
C PHE A 80 -4.10 -6.15 10.41
N GLU A 81 -4.97 -5.87 9.43
CA GLU A 81 -6.42 -6.10 9.41
C GLU A 81 -6.79 -6.80 8.08
#